data_AF-A0A5C3NBH6-F1
#
_entry.id   AF-A0A5C3NBH6-F1
#
_cell.length_a   1.000
_cell.length_b   1.000
_cell.length_c   1.000
_cell.angle_alpha   90.00
_cell.angle_beta   90.00
_cell.angle_gamma   90.00
#
_symmetry.space_group_name_H-M   'P 1'
#
loop_
_entity.id
_entity.type
_entity.pdbx_description
1 polymer ?
#
loop_
_entity_poly.entity_id
_entity_poly.type
_entity_poly.pdbx_seq_one_letter_code
_entity_poly.pdbx_strand_id
1 'polypeptide(L)'
;MAHVLLHGTIARSARVKRFWVKSNMTAFLRLEPRRQHSYSQQHSMDLLQVAPYKDLLSHTRYLLTLRSKEGRYHSLILFRLSGSSDAALHDKYTESTSPRGPQLYAMESTCPHLGLDMSHAEIEDCEDSVVAVCPWHRYDFDLRTGHSETGLKACTYAVQVRPGADGVAEDVWVETPDGGKDWRLVELRPVSEEFADPPTATSPVQTGKISEPTVQEDVVPVENPPRTLIQWAVLILNTADPTLKVQRTRHAVHLFRTGQLTSIGQRGSSVPQPPDLPPRHEAWVRNTVDPGKISRKKNRAVMLHALANVEQWAWDIIARFGPLHPDLPPAFFSDFAKVALDESKHFSLLCTMPVHASLWDSAQVTFSSLRARLAIIHLVQEARGLDVNPATIEKFRRQGDVESVKVLEIIHTDEVTHVTAGHRWFTWLCGKEGVDPVESFREDVRRCWTGDVKGPFNVSAREKAGMTPEFYEDLRGEAAWDGKRLKYRQPPEKEESDAAVNVEYGK
;
A
#
# COMPACT_ATOMS: atom_id res chain seq x y z
N MET A 1 49.12 20.70 48.50
CA MET A 1 49.15 19.22 48.58
C MET A 1 48.57 18.66 47.30
N ALA A 2 49.24 17.65 46.73
CA ALA A 2 49.13 17.03 45.40
C ALA A 2 47.70 16.91 44.80
N HIS A 3 47.42 17.20 43.51
CA HIS A 3 47.81 16.51 42.26
C HIS A 3 47.47 15.01 42.22
N VAL A 4 46.52 14.61 41.37
CA VAL A 4 46.70 13.66 40.23
C VAL A 4 45.34 13.15 39.70
N LEU A 5 45.29 13.08 38.37
CA LEU A 5 44.23 12.63 37.46
C LEU A 5 43.87 11.14 37.62
N LEU A 6 42.62 10.79 37.28
CA LEU A 6 42.20 9.41 37.03
C LEU A 6 41.49 9.31 35.67
N HIS A 7 42.20 8.70 34.71
CA HIS A 7 41.63 8.03 33.55
C HIS A 7 40.89 6.76 34.01
N GLY A 8 39.77 6.41 33.36
CA GLY A 8 39.09 5.13 33.61
C GLY A 8 37.85 4.92 32.74
N THR A 9 38.06 4.40 31.53
CA THR A 9 37.08 3.82 30.61
C THR A 9 36.27 2.72 31.30
N ILE A 10 34.93 2.76 31.28
CA ILE A 10 34.08 1.59 31.62
C ILE A 10 32.92 1.46 30.63
N ALA A 11 32.80 0.23 30.12
CA ALA A 11 31.95 -0.24 29.06
C ALA A 11 30.44 -0.18 29.37
N ARG A 12 29.66 0.02 28.30
CA ARG A 12 28.22 -0.19 28.23
C ARG A 12 27.89 -1.68 28.42
N SER A 13 27.02 -1.99 29.37
CA SER A 13 26.38 -3.30 29.50
C SER A 13 24.88 -3.15 29.40
N ALA A 14 24.30 -3.86 28.44
CA ALA A 14 22.89 -4.03 28.22
C ALA A 14 22.23 -4.76 29.39
N ARG A 15 21.29 -4.11 30.07
CA ARG A 15 20.21 -4.75 30.84
C ARG A 15 19.14 -3.70 31.11
N VAL A 16 17.90 -4.18 31.28
CA VAL A 16 16.65 -3.42 31.49
C VAL A 16 16.06 -2.94 30.14
N LYS A 17 15.07 -3.61 29.54
CA LYS A 17 13.70 -3.76 30.06
C LYS A 17 13.08 -5.11 29.62
N ARG A 18 13.16 -6.13 30.49
CA ARG A 18 12.21 -7.26 30.53
C ARG A 18 11.31 -7.00 31.73
N PHE A 19 10.10 -6.49 31.53
CA PHE A 19 9.00 -6.57 32.49
C PHE A 19 7.77 -5.94 31.84
N TRP A 20 6.89 -6.75 31.25
CA TRP A 20 5.45 -6.50 31.08
C TRP A 20 4.84 -7.74 30.41
N VAL A 21 4.73 -8.83 31.18
CA VAL A 21 3.86 -9.97 30.87
C VAL A 21 3.14 -10.34 32.14
N LYS A 22 1.87 -9.94 32.26
CA LYS A 22 0.79 -10.68 32.91
C LYS A 22 -0.49 -9.83 32.87
N SER A 23 -1.61 -10.53 32.65
CA SER A 23 -3.00 -10.05 32.61
C SER A 23 -3.48 -9.44 31.29
N ASN A 24 -3.79 -10.30 30.33
CA ASN A 24 -5.11 -10.39 29.71
C ASN A 24 -5.15 -11.56 28.71
N MET A 25 -5.15 -12.78 29.24
CA MET A 25 -5.48 -13.99 28.48
C MET A 25 -6.82 -14.52 28.98
N THR A 26 -7.92 -14.06 28.39
CA THR A 26 -9.19 -14.81 28.36
C THR A 26 -10.07 -14.21 27.27
N ALA A 27 -10.61 -15.08 26.42
CA ALA A 27 -11.46 -14.84 25.25
C ALA A 27 -10.75 -14.45 23.94
N PHE A 28 -9.97 -15.39 23.41
CA PHE A 28 -9.79 -15.52 21.97
C PHE A 28 -10.38 -16.85 21.51
N LEU A 29 -11.21 -16.77 20.47
CA LEU A 29 -11.83 -17.89 19.78
C LEU A 29 -10.76 -18.94 19.41
N ARG A 30 -11.06 -20.22 19.64
CA ARG A 30 -10.27 -21.35 19.16
C ARG A 30 -10.08 -21.21 17.64
N LEU A 31 -8.91 -20.76 17.22
CA LEU A 31 -8.35 -21.20 15.95
C LEU A 31 -7.89 -22.65 16.19
N GLU A 32 -8.53 -23.59 15.52
CA GLU A 32 -8.11 -25.00 15.58
C GLU A 32 -6.66 -25.12 15.09
N PRO A 33 -5.81 -25.90 15.77
CA PRO A 33 -4.44 -26.10 15.35
C PRO A 33 -4.40 -26.95 14.07
N ARG A 34 -4.18 -26.34 12.91
CA ARG A 34 -3.86 -27.07 11.67
C ARG A 34 -2.34 -27.22 11.49
N ARG A 35 -1.83 -28.37 11.97
CA ARG A 35 -0.74 -29.21 11.43
C ARG A 35 -0.11 -30.00 12.57
N GLN A 36 -0.54 -31.25 12.75
CA GLN A 36 0.34 -32.33 13.19
C GLN A 36 0.70 -33.11 11.92
N HIS A 37 1.94 -33.01 11.44
CA HIS A 37 2.42 -33.92 10.40
C HIS A 37 3.06 -35.13 11.05
N SER A 38 2.29 -36.21 11.16
CA SER A 38 2.85 -37.56 11.12
C SER A 38 3.31 -37.84 9.68
N TYR A 39 4.57 -38.22 9.52
CA TYR A 39 5.17 -38.63 8.25
C TYR A 39 4.49 -39.89 7.70
N SER A 40 3.37 -39.75 6.97
CA SER A 40 2.84 -40.79 6.08
C SER A 40 1.65 -40.28 5.26
N GLN A 41 1.90 -39.52 4.19
CA GLN A 41 1.10 -39.47 2.97
C GLN A 41 1.77 -38.48 1.99
N GLN A 42 2.24 -38.97 0.85
CA GLN A 42 2.73 -38.13 -0.26
C GLN A 42 1.54 -37.36 -0.85
N HIS A 43 1.28 -36.17 -0.32
CA HIS A 43 0.55 -35.15 -1.06
C HIS A 43 1.45 -34.67 -2.21
N SER A 44 0.96 -34.74 -3.45
CA SER A 44 1.59 -34.05 -4.58
C SER A 44 1.68 -32.56 -4.25
N MET A 45 2.89 -32.02 -4.17
CA MET A 45 3.09 -30.58 -3.97
C MET A 45 2.77 -29.86 -5.27
N ASP A 46 1.70 -29.07 -5.27
CA ASP A 46 1.35 -28.21 -6.41
C ASP A 46 2.23 -26.95 -6.36
N LEU A 47 3.01 -26.73 -7.44
CA LEU A 47 3.98 -25.64 -7.56
C LEU A 47 3.54 -24.67 -8.65
N LEU A 48 3.73 -23.37 -8.38
CA LEU A 48 3.47 -22.28 -9.30
C LEU A 48 4.79 -21.63 -9.75
N GLN A 49 5.01 -21.50 -11.05
CA GLN A 49 6.11 -20.71 -11.59
C GLN A 49 5.87 -19.23 -11.29
N VAL A 50 6.82 -18.59 -10.61
CA VAL A 50 6.68 -17.18 -10.20
C VAL A 50 7.49 -16.23 -11.06
N ALA A 51 8.73 -16.61 -11.43
CA ALA A 51 9.59 -15.82 -12.31
C ALA A 51 10.82 -16.62 -12.77
N PRO A 52 11.44 -16.21 -13.88
CA PRO A 52 12.83 -16.54 -14.16
C PRO A 52 13.75 -16.09 -13.00
N TYR A 53 14.71 -16.93 -12.60
CA TYR A 53 15.63 -16.64 -11.50
C TYR A 53 16.42 -15.34 -11.69
N LYS A 54 16.81 -15.03 -12.93
CA LYS A 54 17.51 -13.79 -13.29
C LYS A 54 16.74 -12.51 -12.90
N ASP A 55 15.40 -12.55 -12.94
CA ASP A 55 14.56 -11.39 -12.65
C ASP A 55 14.53 -11.10 -11.14
N LEU A 56 14.82 -12.12 -10.32
CA LEU A 56 14.91 -12.04 -8.86
C LEU A 56 16.27 -11.58 -8.36
N LEU A 57 17.27 -11.38 -9.24
CA LEU A 57 18.60 -10.94 -8.84
C LEU A 57 18.63 -9.45 -8.45
N SER A 58 17.63 -8.67 -8.86
CA SER A 58 17.59 -7.23 -8.62
C SER A 58 17.37 -6.87 -7.15
N HIS A 59 16.68 -7.71 -6.38
CA HIS A 59 16.37 -7.46 -4.98
C HIS A 59 16.60 -8.70 -4.14
N THR A 60 16.72 -8.52 -2.83
CA THR A 60 16.82 -9.61 -1.85
C THR A 60 15.45 -10.12 -1.42
N ARG A 61 14.37 -9.43 -1.80
CA ARG A 61 13.01 -9.69 -1.29
C ARG A 61 11.95 -9.36 -2.33
N TYR A 62 10.93 -10.20 -2.40
CA TYR A 62 9.77 -9.99 -3.26
C TYR A 62 8.48 -10.34 -2.52
N LEU A 63 7.48 -9.46 -2.62
CA LEU A 63 6.11 -9.78 -2.22
C LEU A 63 5.38 -10.42 -3.39
N LEU A 64 4.75 -11.56 -3.14
CA LEU A 64 3.97 -12.32 -4.11
C LEU A 64 2.50 -12.25 -3.71
N THR A 65 1.64 -11.73 -4.58
CA THR A 65 0.18 -11.81 -4.40
C THR A 65 -0.36 -12.89 -5.32
N LEU A 66 -0.99 -13.91 -4.73
CA LEU A 66 -1.57 -15.05 -5.42
C LEU A 66 -3.09 -14.98 -5.37
N ARG A 67 -3.75 -15.46 -6.44
CA ARG A 67 -5.20 -15.62 -6.49
C ARG A 67 -5.57 -17.02 -6.98
N SER A 68 -6.46 -17.70 -6.27
CA SER A 68 -7.01 -18.99 -6.70
C SER A 68 -8.15 -18.79 -7.72
N LYS A 69 -8.52 -19.84 -8.44
CA LYS A 69 -9.68 -19.84 -9.35
C LYS A 69 -10.98 -19.49 -8.64
N GLU A 70 -11.13 -19.89 -7.39
CA GLU A 70 -12.27 -19.57 -6.53
C GLU A 70 -12.24 -18.12 -6.00
N GLY A 71 -11.28 -17.31 -6.42
CA GLY A 71 -11.17 -15.90 -6.05
C GLY A 71 -10.53 -15.65 -4.68
N ARG A 72 -9.90 -16.65 -4.06
CA ARG A 72 -9.20 -16.49 -2.77
C ARG A 72 -7.86 -15.81 -2.99
N TYR A 73 -7.51 -14.86 -2.12
CA TYR A 73 -6.23 -14.17 -2.15
C TYR A 73 -5.29 -14.72 -1.08
N HIS A 74 -4.01 -14.78 -1.42
CA HIS A 74 -2.96 -15.16 -0.50
C HIS A 74 -1.67 -14.40 -0.80
N SER A 75 -0.92 -14.00 0.21
CA SER A 75 0.25 -13.15 0.05
C SER A 75 1.47 -13.80 0.68
N LEU A 76 2.52 -14.00 -0.12
CA LEU A 76 3.77 -14.62 0.30
C LEU A 76 4.91 -13.60 0.21
N ILE A 77 5.97 -13.81 0.97
CA ILE A 77 7.25 -13.14 0.77
C ILE A 77 8.30 -14.17 0.37
N LEU A 78 9.03 -13.85 -0.70
CA LEU A 78 10.18 -14.58 -1.18
C LEU A 78 11.44 -13.84 -0.76
N PHE A 79 12.30 -14.50 0.01
CA PHE A 79 13.62 -14.04 0.41
C PHE A 79 14.67 -14.69 -0.49
N ARG A 80 15.56 -13.86 -1.03
CA ARG A 80 16.78 -14.25 -1.70
C ARG A 80 17.96 -13.85 -0.82
N LEU A 81 18.59 -14.85 -0.22
CA LEU A 81 19.82 -14.65 0.53
C LEU A 81 20.98 -14.83 -0.43
N SER A 82 21.80 -13.79 -0.55
CA SER A 82 23.10 -13.94 -1.19
C SER A 82 23.93 -14.84 -0.27
N GLY A 83 24.33 -16.03 -0.74
CA GLY A 83 25.30 -16.84 0.01
C GLY A 83 26.50 -15.95 0.31
N SER A 84 26.87 -15.84 1.58
CA SER A 84 27.91 -14.96 2.11
C SER A 84 29.14 -14.90 1.18
N SER A 85 29.23 -13.85 0.37
CA SER A 85 30.51 -13.38 -0.14
C SER A 85 31.05 -12.36 0.86
N ASP A 86 31.27 -12.83 2.09
CA ASP A 86 32.45 -12.44 2.86
C ASP A 86 33.18 -13.74 3.20
N ALA A 87 33.74 -14.33 2.13
CA ALA A 87 34.53 -15.54 2.18
C ALA A 87 35.89 -15.23 2.83
N ALA A 88 35.87 -15.08 4.16
CA ALA A 88 37.05 -15.13 4.99
C ALA A 88 36.65 -15.39 6.46
N LEU A 89 35.97 -16.51 6.77
CA LEU A 89 36.01 -17.10 8.13
C LEU A 89 35.33 -18.49 8.31
N HIS A 90 34.76 -19.12 7.28
CA HIS A 90 34.07 -20.41 7.47
C HIS A 90 34.69 -21.57 6.69
N ASP A 91 35.99 -21.80 6.90
CA ASP A 91 36.72 -22.91 6.27
C ASP A 91 37.36 -23.85 7.32
N LYS A 92 36.67 -24.12 8.43
CA LYS A 92 37.18 -25.10 9.41
C LYS A 92 36.27 -26.18 9.94
N TYR A 93 34.95 -26.12 9.81
CA TYR A 93 34.11 -27.20 10.34
C TYR A 93 32.80 -27.31 9.57
N THR A 94 32.77 -28.15 8.52
CA THR A 94 31.72 -29.16 8.29
C THR A 94 31.89 -29.76 6.90
N GLU A 95 32.38 -30.99 6.83
CA GLU A 95 32.04 -31.92 5.75
C GLU A 95 30.55 -32.24 5.86
N SER A 96 29.68 -31.44 5.23
CA SER A 96 28.37 -31.93 4.82
C SER A 96 27.87 -31.22 3.57
N THR A 97 27.44 -32.05 2.63
CA THR A 97 26.92 -31.74 1.32
C THR A 97 25.71 -30.80 1.37
N SER A 98 25.92 -29.49 1.20
CA SER A 98 24.88 -28.56 0.76
C SER A 98 25.18 -28.12 -0.67
N PRO A 99 24.25 -28.26 -1.63
CA PRO A 99 24.50 -27.79 -2.98
C PRO A 99 24.63 -26.27 -2.96
N ARG A 100 25.62 -25.75 -3.70
CA ARG A 100 25.85 -24.31 -3.96
C ARG A 100 24.74 -23.71 -4.84
N GLY A 101 23.49 -23.97 -4.49
CA GLY A 101 22.31 -23.44 -5.16
C GLY A 101 21.87 -22.10 -4.56
N PRO A 102 21.03 -21.33 -5.26
CA PRO A 102 20.48 -20.08 -4.76
C PRO A 102 19.65 -20.32 -3.50
N GLN A 103 19.93 -19.56 -2.44
CA GLN A 103 19.18 -19.64 -1.18
C GLN A 103 17.89 -18.80 -1.29
N LEU A 104 16.83 -19.45 -1.75
CA LEU A 104 15.50 -18.88 -1.83
C LEU A 104 14.58 -19.50 -0.78
N TYR A 105 13.83 -18.66 -0.07
CA TYR A 105 12.87 -19.07 0.95
C TYR A 105 11.56 -18.33 0.74
N ALA A 106 10.44 -19.03 0.86
CA ALA A 106 9.11 -18.43 0.79
C ALA A 106 8.34 -18.67 2.09
N MET A 107 7.70 -17.63 2.60
CA MET A 107 6.81 -17.73 3.77
C MET A 107 5.61 -16.80 3.62
N GLU A 108 4.65 -16.94 4.53
CA GLU A 108 3.52 -16.01 4.65
C GLU A 108 4.01 -14.56 4.72
N SER A 109 3.41 -13.65 3.95
CA SER A 109 3.80 -12.23 3.98
C SER A 109 3.33 -11.50 5.24
N THR A 110 2.56 -12.18 6.08
CA THR A 110 2.02 -11.66 7.33
C THR A 110 2.46 -12.53 8.50
N CYS A 111 2.72 -11.88 9.63
CA CYS A 111 3.16 -12.60 10.82
C CYS A 111 1.99 -13.38 11.48
N PRO A 112 2.23 -14.58 12.03
CA PRO A 112 1.17 -15.41 12.62
C PRO A 112 0.60 -14.86 13.94
N HIS A 113 1.21 -13.82 14.54
CA HIS A 113 0.70 -13.24 15.79
C HIS A 113 -0.43 -12.23 15.57
N LEU A 114 -0.27 -11.28 14.65
CA LEU A 114 -1.24 -10.21 14.40
C LEU A 114 -1.54 -9.98 12.91
N GLY A 115 -0.97 -10.77 12.00
CA GLY A 115 -1.21 -10.60 10.56
C GLY A 115 -0.65 -9.30 9.99
N LEU A 116 0.41 -8.77 10.60
CA LEU A 116 1.14 -7.58 10.14
C LEU A 116 2.20 -7.95 9.12
N ASP A 117 2.49 -6.99 8.25
CA ASP A 117 3.37 -7.16 7.11
C ASP A 117 4.81 -7.56 7.53
N MET A 118 5.34 -8.60 6.89
CA MET A 118 6.69 -9.12 7.09
C MET A 118 7.68 -8.65 6.01
N SER A 119 7.29 -7.72 5.12
CA SER A 119 8.13 -7.35 3.99
C SER A 119 9.46 -6.71 4.39
N HIS A 120 9.48 -6.05 5.55
CA HIS A 120 10.67 -5.40 6.12
C HIS A 120 11.26 -6.21 7.29
N ALA A 121 10.98 -7.51 7.40
CA ALA A 121 11.53 -8.36 8.46
C ALA A 121 13.07 -8.34 8.45
N GLU A 122 13.69 -8.21 9.61
CA GLU A 122 15.15 -8.33 9.70
C GLU A 122 15.53 -9.80 9.51
N ILE A 123 16.57 -10.08 8.72
CA ILE A 123 17.07 -11.45 8.55
C ILE A 123 18.26 -11.61 9.49
N GLU A 124 18.18 -12.57 10.40
CA GLU A 124 19.25 -12.91 11.33
C GLU A 124 19.77 -14.32 11.01
N ASP A 125 21.08 -14.44 10.85
CA ASP A 125 21.77 -15.73 10.70
C ASP A 125 22.08 -16.28 12.11
N CYS A 126 21.44 -17.38 12.49
CA CYS A 126 21.72 -18.14 13.71
C CYS A 126 22.59 -19.37 13.38
N GLU A 127 23.17 -20.00 14.41
CA GLU A 127 24.14 -21.11 14.25
C GLU A 127 23.63 -22.26 13.35
N ASP A 128 22.34 -22.61 13.43
CA ASP A 128 21.73 -23.73 12.69
C ASP A 128 20.54 -23.32 11.80
N SER A 129 20.15 -22.05 11.78
CA SER A 129 18.94 -21.58 11.08
C SER A 129 19.04 -20.13 10.65
N VAL A 130 18.37 -19.78 9.55
CA VAL A 130 18.14 -18.38 9.19
C VAL A 130 16.71 -18.01 9.56
N VAL A 131 16.55 -16.92 10.31
CA VAL A 131 15.25 -16.49 10.83
C VAL A 131 14.86 -15.12 10.27
N ALA A 132 13.56 -14.94 10.00
CA ALA A 132 12.96 -13.64 9.73
C ALA A 132 12.33 -13.08 11.01
N VAL A 133 12.80 -11.91 11.44
CA VAL A 133 12.32 -11.24 12.64
C VAL A 133 11.26 -10.22 12.29
N CYS A 134 10.06 -10.37 12.87
CA CYS A 134 8.95 -9.47 12.62
C CYS A 134 9.30 -8.02 13.02
N PRO A 135 9.08 -7.02 12.15
CA PRO A 135 9.43 -5.61 12.43
C PRO A 135 8.72 -5.03 13.66
N TRP A 136 7.51 -5.52 13.93
CA TRP A 136 6.60 -4.94 14.91
C TRP A 136 6.82 -5.44 16.33
N HIS A 137 6.99 -6.76 16.47
CA HIS A 137 6.98 -7.43 17.77
C HIS A 137 8.23 -8.26 18.02
N ARG A 138 9.20 -8.25 17.09
CA ARG A 138 10.49 -8.93 17.19
C ARG A 138 10.41 -10.44 17.43
N TYR A 139 9.31 -11.09 17.05
CA TYR A 139 9.23 -12.54 16.98
C TYR A 139 10.03 -13.04 15.77
N ASP A 140 10.91 -13.99 16.00
CA ASP A 140 11.72 -14.72 15.03
C ASP A 140 10.91 -15.85 14.38
N PHE A 141 11.13 -16.13 13.10
CA PHE A 141 10.54 -17.27 12.41
C PHE A 141 11.57 -17.90 11.48
N ASP A 142 11.90 -19.16 11.72
CA ASP A 142 12.79 -19.93 10.85
C ASP A 142 12.28 -19.95 9.41
N LEU A 143 13.11 -19.56 8.44
CA LEU A 143 12.71 -19.42 7.03
C LEU A 143 12.39 -20.75 6.34
N ARG A 144 12.83 -21.88 6.89
CA ARG A 144 12.54 -23.24 6.37
C ARG A 144 11.32 -23.84 7.05
N THR A 145 11.28 -23.79 8.37
CA THR A 145 10.30 -24.54 9.18
C THR A 145 9.15 -23.67 9.69
N GLY A 146 9.34 -22.36 9.71
CA GLY A 146 8.40 -21.36 10.22
C GLY A 146 8.32 -21.28 11.74
N HIS A 147 9.03 -22.12 12.50
CA HIS A 147 8.95 -22.10 13.96
C HIS A 147 9.66 -20.89 14.54
N SER A 148 9.08 -20.34 15.60
CA SER A 148 9.67 -19.33 16.49
C SER A 148 10.09 -19.97 17.80
N GLU A 149 11.14 -19.45 18.44
CA GLU A 149 11.48 -19.79 19.83
C GLU A 149 10.30 -19.58 20.81
N THR A 150 9.37 -18.70 20.47
CA THR A 150 8.19 -18.39 21.29
C THR A 150 7.06 -19.41 21.15
N GLY A 151 7.23 -20.43 20.30
CA GLY A 151 6.22 -21.47 20.02
C GLY A 151 5.19 -21.08 18.96
N LEU A 152 5.28 -19.88 18.40
CA LEU A 152 4.53 -19.47 17.21
C LEU A 152 5.07 -20.18 15.96
N LYS A 153 4.22 -20.31 14.94
CA LYS A 153 4.61 -20.90 13.65
C LYS A 153 4.05 -20.11 12.48
N ALA A 154 4.93 -19.63 11.60
CA ALA A 154 4.57 -19.07 10.31
C ALA A 154 4.44 -20.18 9.26
N CYS A 155 3.58 -19.99 8.25
CA CYS A 155 3.54 -20.89 7.10
C CYS A 155 4.78 -20.64 6.22
N THR A 156 5.54 -21.69 5.93
CA THR A 156 6.62 -21.70 4.95
C THR A 156 6.21 -22.53 3.75
N TYR A 157 6.76 -22.18 2.59
CA TYR A 157 6.41 -22.74 1.30
C TYR A 157 7.68 -23.23 0.61
N ALA A 158 7.63 -24.44 0.04
CA ALA A 158 8.76 -24.99 -0.68
C ALA A 158 9.08 -24.14 -1.92
N VAL A 159 10.35 -23.81 -2.11
CA VAL A 159 10.85 -23.11 -3.30
C VAL A 159 11.77 -24.04 -4.07
N GLN A 160 11.57 -24.12 -5.38
CA GLN A 160 12.39 -24.93 -6.28
C GLN A 160 12.88 -24.07 -7.43
N VAL A 161 14.17 -24.19 -7.74
CA VAL A 161 14.76 -23.64 -8.97
C VAL A 161 14.91 -24.79 -9.95
N ARG A 162 14.30 -24.64 -11.13
CA ARG A 162 14.24 -25.68 -12.17
C ARG A 162 14.81 -25.13 -13.48
N PRO A 163 15.44 -25.94 -14.32
CA PRO A 163 15.75 -25.54 -15.68
C PRO A 163 14.46 -25.12 -16.40
N GLY A 164 14.49 -23.95 -17.05
CA GLY A 164 13.40 -23.41 -17.83
C GLY A 164 13.19 -24.18 -19.13
N ALA A 165 12.13 -23.85 -19.86
CA ALA A 165 11.74 -24.56 -21.07
C ALA A 165 12.80 -24.53 -22.19
N ASP A 166 13.71 -23.55 -22.15
CA ASP A 166 14.83 -23.40 -23.09
C ASP A 166 16.09 -24.18 -22.65
N GLY A 167 16.09 -24.78 -21.46
CA GLY A 167 17.20 -25.53 -20.88
C GLY A 167 18.40 -24.68 -20.45
N VAL A 168 18.31 -23.35 -20.55
CA VAL A 168 19.39 -22.40 -20.27
C VAL A 168 19.02 -21.44 -19.15
N ALA A 169 17.78 -20.95 -19.15
CA ALA A 169 17.27 -20.14 -18.05
C ALA A 169 16.91 -21.05 -16.86
N GLU A 170 16.96 -20.50 -15.66
CA GLU A 170 16.39 -21.14 -14.47
C GLU A 170 15.09 -20.44 -14.11
N ASP A 171 14.05 -21.21 -13.79
CA ASP A 171 12.75 -20.74 -13.34
C ASP A 171 12.55 -21.05 -11.86
N VAL A 172 11.99 -20.09 -11.14
CA VAL A 172 11.65 -20.24 -9.72
C VAL A 172 10.19 -20.65 -9.59
N TRP A 173 9.97 -21.71 -8.83
CA TRP A 173 8.67 -22.30 -8.53
C TRP A 173 8.43 -22.25 -7.03
N VAL A 174 7.24 -21.82 -6.61
CA VAL A 174 6.84 -21.72 -5.20
C VAL A 174 5.62 -22.62 -4.95
N GLU A 175 5.62 -23.32 -3.82
CA GLU A 175 4.49 -24.15 -3.37
C GLU A 175 3.23 -23.29 -3.25
N THR A 176 2.13 -23.81 -3.79
CA THR A 176 0.85 -23.11 -3.77
C THR A 176 0.16 -23.26 -2.41
N PRO A 177 -0.58 -22.23 -1.95
CA PRO A 177 -1.26 -22.30 -0.66
C PRO A 177 -2.40 -23.32 -0.62
N ASP A 178 -2.62 -23.89 0.56
CA ASP A 178 -3.76 -24.77 0.82
C ASP A 178 -5.10 -24.04 0.66
N GLY A 179 -6.14 -24.79 0.30
CA GLY A 179 -7.51 -24.29 0.27
C GLY A 179 -7.87 -23.45 -0.96
N GLY A 180 -7.09 -23.53 -2.04
CA GLY A 180 -7.47 -23.00 -3.35
C GLY A 180 -6.95 -23.93 -4.45
N LYS A 181 -7.47 -23.77 -5.67
CA LYS A 181 -6.97 -24.47 -6.86
C LYS A 181 -6.58 -23.48 -7.94
N ASP A 182 -5.73 -23.94 -8.87
CA ASP A 182 -5.28 -23.19 -10.05
C ASP A 182 -4.79 -21.78 -9.67
N TRP A 183 -3.91 -21.72 -8.68
CA TRP A 183 -3.34 -20.45 -8.21
C TRP A 183 -2.56 -19.75 -9.33
N ARG A 184 -2.75 -18.44 -9.45
CA ARG A 184 -2.01 -17.59 -10.38
C ARG A 184 -1.31 -16.45 -9.65
N LEU A 185 -0.15 -16.07 -10.16
CA LEU A 185 0.59 -14.91 -9.68
C LEU A 185 -0.07 -13.63 -10.22
N VAL A 186 -0.59 -12.81 -9.31
CA VAL A 186 -1.19 -11.50 -9.63
C VAL A 186 -0.11 -10.43 -9.64
N GLU A 187 0.76 -10.44 -8.63
CA GLU A 187 1.81 -9.46 -8.43
C GLU A 187 3.08 -10.14 -7.94
N LEU A 188 4.21 -9.79 -8.56
CA LEU A 188 5.55 -10.07 -8.04
C LEU A 188 6.24 -8.72 -7.88
N ARG A 189 6.32 -8.24 -6.65
CA ARG A 189 6.81 -6.89 -6.36
C ARG A 189 8.12 -6.95 -5.61
N PRO A 190 9.20 -6.34 -6.12
CA PRO A 190 10.41 -6.18 -5.33
C PRO A 190 10.13 -5.35 -4.07
N VAL A 191 10.66 -5.80 -2.93
CA VAL A 191 10.67 -4.99 -1.72
C VAL A 191 12.00 -4.24 -1.73
N SER A 192 11.91 -2.94 -2.00
CA SER A 192 13.09 -2.07 -1.98
C SER A 192 13.60 -1.92 -0.55
N GLU A 193 14.87 -2.26 -0.30
CA GLU A 193 15.54 -1.96 0.97
C GLU A 193 15.99 -0.49 1.03
N GLU A 194 16.16 0.15 -0.14
CA GLU A 194 16.43 1.58 -0.29
C GLU A 194 15.20 2.32 -0.84
N PHE A 195 15.04 3.57 -0.42
CA PHE A 195 13.93 4.43 -0.80
C PHE A 195 13.82 4.54 -2.34
N ALA A 196 12.63 4.30 -2.90
CA ALA A 196 12.35 4.64 -4.28
C ALA A 196 12.29 6.18 -4.39
N ASP A 197 13.46 6.82 -4.47
CA ASP A 197 13.53 8.14 -5.05
C ASP A 197 13.24 8.01 -6.55
N PRO A 198 12.37 8.88 -7.12
CA PRO A 198 12.38 9.03 -8.56
C PRO A 198 13.82 9.39 -8.99
N PRO A 199 14.27 8.94 -10.17
CA PRO A 199 15.56 9.37 -10.70
C PRO A 199 15.63 10.90 -10.64
N THR A 200 16.71 11.42 -10.09
CA THR A 200 16.93 12.86 -9.90
C THR A 200 16.65 13.55 -11.22
N ALA A 201 15.65 14.43 -11.25
CA ALA A 201 15.36 15.21 -12.45
C ALA A 201 16.61 16.06 -12.78
N THR A 202 17.39 15.63 -13.76
CA THR A 202 18.48 16.40 -14.32
C THR A 202 17.90 17.51 -15.18
N SER A 203 17.43 18.58 -14.54
CA SER A 203 17.41 19.96 -15.06
C SER A 203 16.93 20.91 -13.95
N PRO A 204 17.66 21.99 -13.64
CA PRO A 204 17.20 22.97 -12.67
C PRO A 204 15.96 23.67 -13.24
N VAL A 205 14.82 23.47 -12.58
CA VAL A 205 13.60 24.23 -12.83
C VAL A 205 13.90 25.69 -12.48
N GLN A 206 13.84 26.58 -13.47
CA GLN A 206 13.75 28.02 -13.22
C GLN A 206 12.36 28.30 -12.64
N THR A 207 12.24 28.25 -11.32
CA THR A 207 11.08 28.81 -10.62
C THR A 207 11.09 30.32 -10.79
N GLY A 208 10.10 30.84 -11.53
CA GLY A 208 9.79 32.27 -11.52
C GLY A 208 9.54 32.72 -10.08
N LYS A 209 10.25 33.78 -9.67
CA LYS A 209 10.12 34.39 -8.35
C LYS A 209 8.67 34.81 -8.08
N ILE A 210 8.04 34.18 -7.09
CA ILE A 210 6.99 34.80 -6.30
C ILE A 210 7.40 34.62 -4.83
N SER A 211 7.68 35.74 -4.19
CA SER A 211 8.23 35.83 -2.84
C SER A 211 7.08 36.00 -1.85
N GLU A 212 6.79 34.98 -1.05
CA GLU A 212 6.20 35.11 0.28
C GLU A 212 6.83 34.05 1.20
N PRO A 213 7.17 34.38 2.46
CA PRO A 213 7.74 33.41 3.39
C PRO A 213 6.61 32.53 3.92
N THR A 214 6.30 31.44 3.22
CA THR A 214 5.40 30.42 3.74
C THR A 214 6.13 29.71 4.89
N VAL A 215 5.56 29.72 6.09
CA VAL A 215 6.06 28.88 7.20
C VAL A 215 5.97 27.43 6.72
N GLN A 216 7.11 26.84 6.42
CA GLN A 216 7.21 25.48 5.92
C GLN A 216 6.94 24.54 7.10
N GLU A 217 5.75 23.94 7.13
CA GLU A 217 5.34 23.00 8.17
C GLU A 217 6.20 21.72 8.08
N ASP A 218 6.69 21.23 9.22
CA ASP A 218 7.50 20.01 9.28
C ASP A 218 6.68 18.77 8.90
N VAL A 219 7.35 17.78 8.30
CA VAL A 219 6.75 16.48 7.96
C VAL A 219 6.12 15.84 9.20
N VAL A 220 6.85 15.87 10.32
CA VAL A 220 6.35 15.49 11.64
C VAL A 220 6.02 16.78 12.39
N PRO A 221 4.74 17.01 12.75
CA PRO A 221 4.39 18.17 13.57
C PRO A 221 5.15 18.18 14.89
N VAL A 222 5.69 19.35 15.26
CA VAL A 222 6.38 19.56 16.55
C VAL A 222 5.42 19.35 17.72
N GLU A 223 4.19 19.85 17.57
CA GLU A 223 3.13 19.67 18.55
C GLU A 223 2.27 18.44 18.19
N ASN A 224 2.05 17.57 19.18
CA ASN A 224 1.21 16.38 19.06
C ASN A 224 1.57 15.46 17.86
N PRO A 225 2.82 14.97 17.76
CA PRO A 225 3.22 14.10 16.67
C PRO A 225 2.34 12.82 16.64
N PRO A 226 1.84 12.40 15.47
CA PRO A 226 1.05 11.19 15.34
C PRO A 226 1.81 9.95 15.81
N ARG A 227 1.15 9.10 16.59
CA ARG A 227 1.71 7.85 17.14
C ARG A 227 1.07 6.59 16.55
N THR A 228 -0.01 6.75 15.80
CA THR A 228 -0.75 5.66 15.17
C THR A 228 -0.97 5.91 13.68
N LEU A 229 -1.23 4.84 12.92
CA LEU A 229 -1.50 4.96 11.49
C LEU A 229 -2.74 5.84 11.22
N ILE A 230 -3.80 5.72 12.01
CA ILE A 230 -5.01 6.55 11.84
C ILE A 230 -4.73 8.02 12.18
N GLN A 231 -3.92 8.32 13.19
CA GLN A 231 -3.52 9.71 13.46
C GLN A 231 -2.73 10.31 12.29
N TRP A 232 -1.83 9.52 11.68
CA TRP A 232 -1.14 9.91 10.46
C TRP A 232 -2.11 10.14 9.29
N ALA A 233 -3.06 9.22 9.07
CA ALA A 233 -4.07 9.34 8.03
C ALA A 233 -4.89 10.63 8.17
N VAL A 234 -5.35 10.95 9.39
CA VAL A 234 -6.10 12.20 9.65
C VAL A 234 -5.23 13.44 9.44
N LEU A 235 -3.96 13.42 9.86
CA LEU A 235 -3.04 14.53 9.60
C LEU A 235 -2.85 14.77 8.10
N ILE A 236 -2.63 13.70 7.33
CA ILE A 236 -2.44 13.78 5.87
C ILE A 236 -3.71 14.32 5.20
N LEU A 237 -4.89 13.84 5.60
CA LEU A 237 -6.17 14.34 5.09
C LEU A 237 -6.41 15.82 5.42
N ASN A 238 -5.89 16.33 6.54
CA ASN A 238 -5.99 17.75 6.92
C ASN A 238 -4.88 18.63 6.34
N THR A 239 -3.85 18.06 5.72
CA THR A 239 -2.79 18.83 5.05
C THR A 239 -3.37 19.45 3.78
N ALA A 240 -2.99 20.67 3.40
CA ALA A 240 -3.47 21.30 2.16
C ALA A 240 -2.43 21.27 1.04
N ASP A 241 -1.14 21.43 1.40
CA ASP A 241 -0.02 21.38 0.47
C ASP A 241 0.20 19.94 -0.03
N PRO A 242 0.09 19.68 -1.34
CA PRO A 242 0.29 18.35 -1.88
C PRO A 242 1.74 17.85 -1.75
N THR A 243 2.74 18.73 -1.72
CA THR A 243 4.14 18.31 -1.54
C THR A 243 4.34 17.76 -0.13
N LEU A 244 3.86 18.49 0.88
CA LEU A 244 3.89 18.03 2.26
C LEU A 244 3.06 16.76 2.47
N LYS A 245 1.92 16.60 1.78
CA LYS A 245 1.15 15.34 1.82
C LYS A 245 1.97 14.14 1.34
N VAL A 246 2.63 14.26 0.18
CA VAL A 246 3.52 13.20 -0.32
C VAL A 246 4.59 12.86 0.71
N GLN A 247 5.23 13.86 1.29
CA GLN A 247 6.26 13.64 2.31
C GLN A 247 5.71 12.93 3.56
N ARG A 248 4.54 13.35 4.05
CA ARG A 248 3.85 12.73 5.19
C ARG A 248 3.40 11.31 4.89
N THR A 249 2.85 11.05 3.71
CA THR A 249 2.48 9.71 3.26
C THR A 249 3.70 8.79 3.26
N ARG A 250 4.81 9.22 2.65
CA ARG A 250 6.07 8.45 2.63
C ARG A 250 6.57 8.16 4.04
N HIS A 251 6.56 9.15 4.91
CA HIS A 251 7.00 9.00 6.30
C HIS A 251 6.09 8.05 7.10
N ALA A 252 4.78 8.24 7.06
CA ALA A 252 3.81 7.40 7.76
C ALA A 252 3.90 5.93 7.33
N VAL A 253 3.99 5.68 6.02
CA VAL A 253 4.11 4.32 5.47
C VAL A 253 5.44 3.68 5.87
N HIS A 254 6.53 4.44 5.90
CA HIS A 254 7.82 3.96 6.38
C HIS A 254 7.76 3.55 7.85
N LEU A 255 7.25 4.43 8.73
CA LEU A 255 7.10 4.12 10.15
C LEU A 255 6.19 2.89 10.37
N PHE A 256 5.13 2.77 9.58
CA PHE A 256 4.23 1.62 9.63
C PHE A 256 4.94 0.33 9.24
N ARG A 257 5.56 0.27 8.06
CA ARG A 257 6.20 -0.95 7.54
C ARG A 257 7.38 -1.43 8.40
N THR A 258 8.10 -0.49 9.00
CA THR A 258 9.25 -0.79 9.88
C THR A 258 8.87 -1.07 11.33
N GLY A 259 7.57 -1.06 11.67
CA GLY A 259 7.11 -1.31 13.04
C GLY A 259 7.41 -0.19 14.03
N GLN A 260 7.83 0.99 13.57
CA GLN A 260 8.05 2.16 14.42
C GLN A 260 6.73 2.79 14.90
N LEU A 261 5.61 2.54 14.21
CA LEU A 261 4.28 2.80 14.75
C LEU A 261 3.85 1.67 15.67
N THR A 262 3.61 2.00 16.94
CA THR A 262 3.25 0.98 17.95
C THR A 262 1.79 0.47 17.85
N SER A 263 0.95 1.12 17.03
CA SER A 263 -0.45 0.75 16.84
C SER A 263 -1.05 1.34 15.56
N ILE A 264 -2.01 0.63 14.97
CA ILE A 264 -2.86 1.17 13.89
C ILE A 264 -3.79 2.28 14.43
N GLY A 265 -4.27 2.14 15.67
CA GLY A 265 -5.10 3.15 16.36
C GLY A 265 -6.62 3.01 16.18
N GLN A 266 -7.12 1.88 15.67
CA GLN A 266 -8.54 1.67 15.33
C GLN A 266 -9.42 1.27 16.52
N ARG A 267 -8.84 0.91 17.67
CA ARG A 267 -9.55 0.43 18.88
C ARG A 267 -9.50 1.40 20.08
N GLY A 268 -9.11 2.66 19.85
CA GLY A 268 -8.99 3.67 20.91
C GLY A 268 -10.31 4.34 21.29
N SER A 269 -10.42 4.88 22.50
CA SER A 269 -11.59 5.67 22.95
C SER A 269 -11.60 7.11 22.40
N SER A 270 -10.46 7.60 21.91
CA SER A 270 -10.28 8.95 21.37
C SER A 270 -9.65 8.90 19.97
N VAL A 271 -10.34 8.23 19.03
CA VAL A 271 -9.84 8.16 17.65
C VAL A 271 -10.12 9.47 16.94
N PRO A 272 -9.09 10.12 16.34
CA PRO A 272 -9.30 11.36 15.59
C PRO A 272 -10.22 11.12 14.40
N GLN A 273 -11.07 12.10 14.10
CA GLN A 273 -11.99 12.02 12.97
C GLN A 273 -11.35 12.64 11.72
N PRO A 274 -11.45 11.99 10.55
CA PRO A 274 -11.03 12.60 9.29
C PRO A 274 -11.96 13.76 8.92
N PRO A 275 -11.46 14.76 8.16
CA PRO A 275 -12.32 15.85 7.68
C PRO A 275 -13.39 15.31 6.71
N ASP A 276 -14.57 15.93 6.70
CA ASP A 276 -15.63 15.58 5.73
C ASP A 276 -15.26 15.99 4.30
N LEU A 277 -14.46 17.05 4.18
CA LEU A 277 -13.87 17.52 2.94
C LEU A 277 -12.42 17.94 3.23
N PRO A 278 -11.42 17.20 2.74
CA PRO A 278 -10.02 17.56 2.88
C PRO A 278 -9.72 18.92 2.22
N PRO A 279 -8.95 19.79 2.89
CA PRO A 279 -8.54 21.06 2.33
C PRO A 279 -7.64 20.87 1.09
N ARG A 280 -7.66 21.87 0.21
CA ARG A 280 -6.85 21.93 -0.99
C ARG A 280 -6.14 23.27 -1.05
N HIS A 281 -4.86 23.25 -1.39
CA HIS A 281 -4.09 24.47 -1.58
C HIS A 281 -4.65 25.29 -2.76
N GLU A 282 -4.84 26.60 -2.56
CA GLU A 282 -5.60 27.48 -3.47
C GLU A 282 -5.04 27.51 -4.91
N ALA A 283 -3.71 27.48 -5.05
CA ALA A 283 -3.05 27.45 -6.35
C ALA A 283 -3.50 26.25 -7.22
N TRP A 284 -3.86 25.13 -6.60
CA TRP A 284 -4.31 23.91 -7.29
C TRP A 284 -5.81 23.91 -7.57
N VAL A 285 -6.60 24.60 -6.74
CA VAL A 285 -8.01 24.86 -7.02
C VAL A 285 -8.16 25.69 -8.31
N ARG A 286 -7.26 26.64 -8.56
CA ARG A 286 -7.27 27.46 -9.79
C ARG A 286 -6.89 26.68 -11.06
N ASN A 287 -6.11 25.61 -10.96
CA ASN A 287 -5.68 24.76 -12.09
C ASN A 287 -6.65 23.60 -12.39
N THR A 288 -7.72 23.48 -11.63
CA THR A 288 -8.80 22.52 -11.86
C THR A 288 -9.66 22.97 -13.04
N VAL A 289 -9.76 22.12 -14.07
CA VAL A 289 -10.61 22.38 -15.25
C VAL A 289 -11.89 21.54 -15.20
N ASP A 290 -13.02 22.13 -15.63
CA ASP A 290 -14.28 21.41 -15.82
C ASP A 290 -14.17 20.54 -17.09
N PRO A 291 -14.45 19.22 -17.01
CA PRO A 291 -14.44 18.33 -18.16
C PRO A 291 -15.24 18.84 -19.38
N GLY A 292 -16.33 19.58 -19.14
CA GLY A 292 -17.18 20.12 -20.20
C GLY A 292 -16.63 21.34 -20.94
N LYS A 293 -15.57 22.00 -20.43
CA LYS A 293 -15.02 23.26 -20.98
C LYS A 293 -13.70 23.09 -21.72
N ILE A 294 -13.28 21.85 -21.96
CA ILE A 294 -11.98 21.53 -22.56
C ILE A 294 -12.04 21.72 -24.09
N SER A 295 -11.47 22.83 -24.57
CA SER A 295 -11.35 23.13 -26.00
C SER A 295 -10.31 22.23 -26.69
N ARG A 296 -10.66 21.68 -27.87
CA ARG A 296 -9.93 20.66 -28.66
C ARG A 296 -8.46 20.97 -29.03
N LYS A 297 -7.92 22.16 -28.78
CA LYS A 297 -6.63 22.60 -29.35
C LYS A 297 -5.41 22.66 -28.40
N LYS A 298 -5.55 22.46 -27.08
CA LYS A 298 -4.41 22.42 -26.13
C LYS A 298 -4.18 21.02 -25.50
N ASN A 299 -4.43 19.98 -26.28
CA ASN A 299 -4.43 18.57 -25.87
C ASN A 299 -3.04 17.90 -25.78
N ARG A 300 -2.06 18.57 -25.17
CA ARG A 300 -0.86 17.87 -24.67
C ARG A 300 -0.94 17.59 -23.17
N ALA A 301 -1.73 18.36 -22.43
CA ALA A 301 -1.65 18.38 -20.97
C ALA A 301 -2.92 17.88 -20.23
N VAL A 302 -4.04 17.63 -20.93
CA VAL A 302 -5.36 17.45 -20.28
C VAL A 302 -5.83 15.99 -20.21
N MET A 303 -4.97 15.04 -20.59
CA MET A 303 -5.34 13.63 -20.70
C MET A 303 -4.46 12.73 -19.84
N LEU A 304 -4.03 13.24 -18.69
CA LEU A 304 -3.41 12.41 -17.68
C LEU A 304 -4.21 12.48 -16.39
N HIS A 305 -4.20 11.33 -15.75
CA HIS A 305 -4.99 10.84 -14.63
C HIS A 305 -5.48 11.97 -13.70
N ALA A 306 -6.72 11.87 -13.21
CA ALA A 306 -7.32 12.76 -12.19
C ALA A 306 -6.61 12.69 -10.80
N LEU A 307 -5.26 12.70 -10.80
CA LEU A 307 -4.33 12.49 -9.68
C LEU A 307 -4.27 13.63 -8.66
N ALA A 308 -4.96 14.75 -8.89
CA ALA A 308 -4.98 15.83 -7.91
C ALA A 308 -5.82 15.47 -6.67
N ASN A 309 -6.43 14.27 -6.66
CA ASN A 309 -7.16 13.70 -5.53
C ASN A 309 -6.51 12.43 -5.00
N VAL A 310 -5.39 12.02 -5.58
CA VAL A 310 -4.79 10.75 -5.27
C VAL A 310 -4.05 10.85 -3.95
N GLU A 311 -4.36 9.92 -3.03
CA GLU A 311 -4.08 9.88 -1.57
C GLU A 311 -5.27 10.22 -0.66
N GLN A 312 -6.32 10.88 -1.17
CA GLN A 312 -7.51 11.16 -0.37
C GLN A 312 -8.26 9.89 0.00
N TRP A 313 -8.56 9.01 -0.95
CA TRP A 313 -9.43 7.86 -0.68
C TRP A 313 -8.75 6.77 0.13
N ALA A 314 -7.46 6.53 -0.14
CA ALA A 314 -6.69 5.49 0.53
C ALA A 314 -6.43 5.82 2.02
N TRP A 315 -6.16 7.09 2.34
CA TRP A 315 -6.11 7.53 3.73
C TRP A 315 -7.50 7.70 4.35
N ASP A 316 -8.48 8.18 3.60
CA ASP A 316 -9.88 8.32 4.07
C ASP A 316 -10.47 6.96 4.46
N ILE A 317 -10.25 5.91 3.66
CA ILE A 317 -10.81 4.59 3.96
C ILE A 317 -10.23 4.03 5.27
N ILE A 318 -8.92 4.24 5.51
CA ILE A 318 -8.24 3.88 6.75
C ILE A 318 -8.81 4.67 7.94
N ALA A 319 -8.83 6.01 7.83
CA ALA A 319 -9.20 6.89 8.93
C ALA A 319 -10.70 6.80 9.28
N ARG A 320 -11.56 6.69 8.27
CA ARG A 320 -13.01 6.73 8.42
C ARG A 320 -13.58 5.38 8.83
N PHE A 321 -13.18 4.30 8.17
CA PHE A 321 -13.80 2.98 8.37
C PHE A 321 -13.01 2.10 9.34
N GLY A 322 -11.71 2.32 9.53
CA GLY A 322 -10.91 1.60 10.53
C GLY A 322 -11.57 1.56 11.91
N PRO A 323 -12.01 2.71 12.47
CA PRO A 323 -12.65 2.76 13.78
C PRO A 323 -14.07 2.18 13.81
N LEU A 324 -14.77 2.20 12.67
CA LEU A 324 -16.14 1.67 12.53
C LEU A 324 -16.16 0.15 12.40
N HIS A 325 -15.07 -0.45 11.92
CA HIS A 325 -14.92 -1.89 11.71
C HIS A 325 -13.68 -2.41 12.47
N PRO A 326 -13.75 -2.57 13.81
CA PRO A 326 -12.60 -2.93 14.64
C PRO A 326 -12.04 -4.35 14.39
N ASP A 327 -12.79 -5.16 13.65
CA ASP A 327 -12.42 -6.49 13.18
C ASP A 327 -11.65 -6.50 11.86
N LEU A 328 -11.49 -5.34 11.20
CA LEU A 328 -10.63 -5.23 10.02
C LEU A 328 -9.23 -5.74 10.35
N PRO A 329 -8.69 -6.69 9.57
CA PRO A 329 -7.38 -7.25 9.83
C PRO A 329 -6.29 -6.23 9.48
N PRO A 330 -5.10 -6.30 10.11
CA PRO A 330 -4.00 -5.38 9.82
C PRO A 330 -3.57 -5.32 8.34
N ALA A 331 -3.73 -6.41 7.60
CA ALA A 331 -3.48 -6.45 6.16
C ALA A 331 -4.33 -5.42 5.36
N PHE A 332 -5.54 -5.07 5.82
CA PHE A 332 -6.35 -4.02 5.19
C PHE A 332 -5.63 -2.68 5.23
N PHE A 333 -5.08 -2.36 6.39
CA PHE A 333 -4.34 -1.12 6.60
C PHE A 333 -3.04 -1.10 5.81
N SER A 334 -2.34 -2.25 5.73
CA SER A 334 -1.14 -2.40 4.89
C SER A 334 -1.43 -2.20 3.41
N ASP A 335 -2.51 -2.78 2.89
CA ASP A 335 -2.89 -2.67 1.49
C ASP A 335 -3.24 -1.22 1.13
N PHE A 336 -4.08 -0.54 1.92
CA PHE A 336 -4.45 0.85 1.64
C PHE A 336 -3.32 1.85 1.93
N ALA A 337 -2.42 1.57 2.88
CA ALA A 337 -1.20 2.35 3.05
C ALA A 337 -0.24 2.19 1.85
N LYS A 338 -0.21 1.01 1.21
CA LYS A 338 0.51 0.80 -0.05
C LYS A 338 -0.15 1.59 -1.18
N VAL A 339 -1.47 1.48 -1.36
CA VAL A 339 -2.22 2.27 -2.36
C VAL A 339 -1.86 3.75 -2.18
N ALA A 340 -2.00 4.30 -0.97
CA ALA A 340 -1.65 5.70 -0.69
C ALA A 340 -0.21 6.08 -1.09
N LEU A 341 0.77 5.18 -0.89
CA LEU A 341 2.15 5.44 -1.28
C LEU A 341 2.35 5.45 -2.80
N ASP A 342 1.79 4.48 -3.51
CA ASP A 342 1.86 4.38 -4.98
C ASP A 342 1.24 5.62 -5.61
N GLU A 343 0.14 6.04 -5.03
CA GLU A 343 -0.62 7.25 -5.34
C GLU A 343 0.21 8.54 -5.16
N SER A 344 0.89 8.71 -4.02
CA SER A 344 1.83 9.83 -3.83
C SER A 344 3.01 9.79 -4.82
N LYS A 345 3.44 8.59 -5.26
CA LYS A 345 4.44 8.40 -6.32
C LYS A 345 3.88 8.83 -7.68
N HIS A 346 2.66 8.46 -8.02
CA HIS A 346 2.01 8.88 -9.28
C HIS A 346 1.86 10.39 -9.34
N PHE A 347 1.44 11.01 -8.24
CA PHE A 347 1.39 12.46 -8.11
C PHE A 347 2.77 13.08 -8.42
N SER A 348 3.83 12.59 -7.79
CA SER A 348 5.20 13.08 -8.00
C SER A 348 5.66 12.95 -9.45
N LEU A 349 5.28 11.88 -10.15
CA LEU A 349 5.60 11.66 -11.56
C LEU A 349 4.81 12.58 -12.51
N LEU A 350 3.59 12.99 -12.14
CA LEU A 350 2.69 13.78 -12.99
C LEU A 350 2.52 15.25 -12.56
N CYS A 351 3.21 15.72 -11.51
CA CYS A 351 3.18 17.09 -10.98
C CYS A 351 3.39 18.22 -12.01
N THR A 352 3.96 17.93 -13.17
CA THR A 352 4.17 18.91 -14.24
C THR A 352 2.93 19.13 -15.11
N MET A 353 1.78 18.54 -14.76
CA MET A 353 0.60 18.48 -15.62
C MET A 353 -0.72 18.95 -14.96
N PRO A 354 -1.64 19.58 -15.73
CA PRO A 354 -3.00 19.92 -15.29
C PRO A 354 -3.84 18.69 -14.94
N VAL A 355 -4.70 18.83 -13.92
CA VAL A 355 -5.48 17.70 -13.39
C VAL A 355 -6.98 18.02 -13.23
N HIS A 356 -7.82 16.98 -13.29
CA HIS A 356 -9.29 17.04 -13.12
C HIS A 356 -9.69 16.93 -11.64
N ALA A 357 -10.80 17.57 -11.23
CA ALA A 357 -11.22 17.60 -9.81
C ALA A 357 -12.54 16.89 -9.45
N SER A 358 -13.05 15.97 -10.27
CA SER A 358 -14.41 15.43 -10.08
C SER A 358 -14.52 14.10 -9.32
N LEU A 359 -13.62 13.78 -8.38
CA LEU A 359 -13.64 12.46 -7.71
C LEU A 359 -14.27 12.45 -6.30
N TRP A 360 -14.30 13.58 -5.56
CA TRP A 360 -14.82 13.61 -4.17
C TRP A 360 -16.32 13.41 -4.02
N ASP A 361 -17.09 13.68 -5.07
CA ASP A 361 -18.54 13.47 -5.07
C ASP A 361 -18.88 11.99 -4.78
N SER A 362 -18.16 11.04 -5.39
CA SER A 362 -18.41 9.60 -5.17
C SER A 362 -18.03 9.14 -3.76
N ALA A 363 -17.04 9.76 -3.13
CA ALA A 363 -16.68 9.46 -1.75
C ALA A 363 -17.72 9.98 -0.76
N GLN A 364 -18.34 11.12 -1.05
CA GLN A 364 -19.46 11.64 -0.25
C GLN A 364 -20.68 10.73 -0.33
N VAL A 365 -21.03 10.26 -1.54
CA VAL A 365 -22.15 9.32 -1.73
C VAL A 365 -21.95 8.01 -0.96
N THR A 366 -20.69 7.57 -0.81
CA THR A 366 -20.34 6.30 -0.17
C THR A 366 -19.84 6.45 1.27
N PHE A 367 -19.96 7.65 1.85
CA PHE A 367 -19.36 8.01 3.16
C PHE A 367 -19.78 7.07 4.31
N SER A 368 -21.01 6.56 4.27
CA SER A 368 -21.60 5.75 5.33
C SER A 368 -21.37 4.24 5.20
N SER A 369 -20.77 3.76 4.11
CA SER A 369 -20.64 2.33 3.85
C SER A 369 -19.28 1.96 3.28
N LEU A 370 -18.52 1.17 4.03
CA LEU A 370 -17.24 0.64 3.58
C LEU A 370 -17.39 -0.22 2.31
N ARG A 371 -18.44 -1.05 2.24
CA ARG A 371 -18.72 -1.91 1.08
C ARG A 371 -19.01 -1.07 -0.17
N ALA A 372 -19.86 -0.06 -0.04
CA ALA A 372 -20.13 0.87 -1.14
C ALA A 372 -18.89 1.69 -1.53
N ARG A 373 -18.05 2.09 -0.56
CA ARG A 373 -16.79 2.80 -0.82
C ARG A 373 -15.84 1.96 -1.66
N LEU A 374 -15.67 0.68 -1.31
CA LEU A 374 -14.87 -0.28 -2.06
C LEU A 374 -15.43 -0.50 -3.46
N ALA A 375 -16.76 -0.66 -3.61
CA ALA A 375 -17.39 -0.82 -4.91
C ALA A 375 -17.17 0.40 -5.82
N ILE A 376 -17.50 1.60 -5.36
CA ILE A 376 -17.50 2.77 -6.25
C ILE A 376 -16.10 3.31 -6.49
N ILE A 377 -15.31 3.52 -5.45
CA ILE A 377 -13.97 4.10 -5.63
C ILE A 377 -13.04 3.04 -6.20
N HIS A 378 -12.88 1.92 -5.51
CA HIS A 378 -11.83 0.95 -5.86
C HIS A 378 -12.17 -0.02 -7.00
N LEU A 379 -13.45 -0.27 -7.28
CA LEU A 379 -13.87 -1.21 -8.33
C LEU A 379 -14.54 -0.55 -9.53
N VAL A 380 -15.00 0.71 -9.44
CA VAL A 380 -15.50 1.47 -10.59
C VAL A 380 -14.51 2.55 -11.03
N GLN A 381 -14.05 3.42 -10.12
CA GLN A 381 -13.16 4.52 -10.48
C GLN A 381 -11.73 4.04 -10.77
N GLU A 382 -11.09 3.28 -9.88
CA GLU A 382 -9.73 2.77 -10.13
C GLU A 382 -9.71 1.82 -11.34
N ALA A 383 -10.73 0.97 -11.49
CA ALA A 383 -10.85 0.06 -12.63
C ALA A 383 -10.98 0.80 -13.97
N ARG A 384 -11.42 2.07 -13.98
CA ARG A 384 -11.44 2.90 -15.19
C ARG A 384 -10.03 3.23 -15.68
N GLY A 385 -9.05 3.33 -14.77
CA GLY A 385 -7.64 3.50 -15.12
C GLY A 385 -7.12 2.33 -15.96
N LEU A 386 -7.53 1.10 -15.64
CA LEU A 386 -7.16 -0.11 -16.39
C LEU A 386 -7.64 -0.10 -17.84
N ASP A 387 -8.79 0.52 -18.09
CA ASP A 387 -9.41 0.62 -19.41
C ASP A 387 -8.80 1.74 -20.27
N VAL A 388 -8.51 2.90 -19.65
CA VAL A 388 -8.14 4.13 -20.36
C VAL A 388 -6.63 4.25 -20.56
N ASN A 389 -5.82 3.76 -19.62
CA ASN A 389 -4.36 3.91 -19.67
C ASN A 389 -3.73 3.26 -20.92
N PRO A 390 -4.10 2.05 -21.36
CA PRO A 390 -3.47 1.41 -22.53
C PRO A 390 -3.57 2.24 -23.82
N ALA A 391 -4.74 2.82 -24.09
CA ALA A 391 -4.95 3.68 -25.26
C ALA A 391 -4.14 4.99 -25.16
N THR A 392 -4.04 5.54 -23.95
CA THR A 392 -3.23 6.73 -23.67
C THR A 392 -1.75 6.47 -23.86
N ILE A 393 -1.23 5.34 -23.33
CA ILE A 393 0.15 4.89 -23.50
C ILE A 393 0.48 4.74 -24.98
N GLU A 394 -0.37 4.05 -25.74
CA GLU A 394 -0.14 3.84 -27.17
C GLU A 394 -0.13 5.15 -27.97
N LYS A 395 -0.97 6.11 -27.58
CA LYS A 395 -0.95 7.45 -28.18
C LYS A 395 0.38 8.17 -27.94
N PHE A 396 0.93 8.15 -26.72
CA PHE A 396 2.22 8.76 -26.43
C PHE A 396 3.38 8.01 -27.12
N ARG A 397 3.29 6.69 -27.20
CA ARG A 397 4.26 5.85 -27.94
C ARG A 397 4.34 6.25 -29.41
N ARG A 398 3.21 6.43 -30.09
CA ARG A 398 3.16 6.90 -31.48
C ARG A 398 3.69 8.32 -31.67
N GLN A 399 3.68 9.13 -30.63
CA GLN A 399 4.24 10.48 -30.63
C GLN A 399 5.75 10.52 -30.32
N GLY A 400 6.36 9.36 -30.02
CA GLY A 400 7.77 9.26 -29.65
C GLY A 400 8.08 9.79 -28.25
N ASP A 401 7.06 9.96 -27.39
CA ASP A 401 7.22 10.45 -26.02
C ASP A 401 7.54 9.30 -25.06
N VAL A 402 8.81 8.88 -25.07
CA VAL A 402 9.29 7.71 -24.31
C VAL A 402 9.15 7.92 -22.80
N GLU A 403 9.36 9.14 -22.31
CA GLU A 403 9.27 9.46 -20.88
C GLU A 403 7.83 9.31 -20.38
N SER A 404 6.84 9.85 -21.11
CA SER A 404 5.43 9.71 -20.74
C SER A 404 4.96 8.26 -20.80
N VAL A 405 5.44 7.48 -21.78
CA VAL A 405 5.15 6.04 -21.87
C VAL A 405 5.65 5.31 -20.63
N LYS A 406 6.91 5.53 -20.24
CA LYS A 406 7.51 4.87 -19.07
C LYS A 406 6.75 5.20 -17.78
N VAL A 407 6.39 6.47 -17.58
CA VAL A 407 5.60 6.90 -16.40
C VAL A 407 4.23 6.23 -16.38
N LEU A 408 3.52 6.20 -17.51
CA LEU A 408 2.19 5.61 -17.58
C LEU A 408 2.20 4.08 -17.45
N GLU A 409 3.24 3.40 -17.90
CA GLU A 409 3.40 1.94 -17.72
C GLU A 409 3.60 1.59 -16.23
N ILE A 410 4.35 2.43 -15.49
CA ILE A 410 4.47 2.31 -14.04
C ILE A 410 3.10 2.50 -13.39
N ILE A 411 2.39 3.58 -13.71
CA ILE A 411 1.05 3.87 -13.17
C ILE A 411 0.11 2.70 -13.45
N HIS A 412 0.01 2.26 -14.71
CA HIS A 412 -0.88 1.18 -15.11
C HIS A 412 -0.61 -0.14 -14.36
N THR A 413 0.66 -0.42 -14.04
CA THR A 413 1.01 -1.59 -13.23
C THR A 413 0.50 -1.45 -11.80
N ASP A 414 0.66 -0.28 -11.19
CA ASP A 414 0.19 0.01 -9.84
C ASP A 414 -1.35 -0.03 -9.76
N GLU A 415 -2.07 0.51 -10.76
CA GLU A 415 -3.55 0.49 -10.86
C GLU A 415 -4.13 -0.93 -10.71
N VAL A 416 -3.49 -1.92 -11.33
CA VAL A 416 -3.93 -3.32 -11.23
C VAL A 416 -3.92 -3.76 -9.77
N THR A 417 -2.90 -3.36 -9.02
CA THR A 417 -2.76 -3.72 -7.61
C THR A 417 -3.74 -2.95 -6.71
N HIS A 418 -4.11 -1.71 -7.08
CA HIS A 418 -5.11 -0.92 -6.37
C HIS A 418 -6.51 -1.54 -6.51
N VAL A 419 -6.90 -1.90 -7.74
CA VAL A 419 -8.15 -2.63 -8.00
C VAL A 419 -8.12 -3.99 -7.33
N THR A 420 -6.96 -4.65 -7.28
CA THR A 420 -6.79 -5.92 -6.55
C THR A 420 -7.05 -5.77 -5.05
N ALA A 421 -6.51 -4.73 -4.42
CA ALA A 421 -6.76 -4.43 -3.01
C ALA A 421 -8.26 -4.15 -2.77
N GLY A 422 -8.86 -3.32 -3.62
CA GLY A 422 -10.31 -3.05 -3.59
C GLY A 422 -11.14 -4.34 -3.67
N HIS A 423 -10.83 -5.20 -4.63
CA HIS A 423 -11.55 -6.45 -4.86
C HIS A 423 -11.37 -7.42 -3.68
N ARG A 424 -10.14 -7.60 -3.19
CA ARG A 424 -9.84 -8.45 -2.03
C ARG A 424 -10.68 -8.07 -0.82
N TRP A 425 -10.72 -6.79 -0.46
CA TRP A 425 -11.45 -6.32 0.72
C TRP A 425 -12.95 -6.30 0.52
N PHE A 426 -13.42 -6.04 -0.70
CA PHE A 426 -14.83 -6.15 -1.06
C PHE A 426 -15.32 -7.60 -0.93
N THR A 427 -14.61 -8.57 -1.51
CA THR A 427 -14.93 -10.00 -1.39
C THR A 427 -14.81 -10.51 0.05
N TRP A 428 -13.83 -10.02 0.81
CA TRP A 428 -13.70 -10.35 2.24
C TRP A 428 -14.92 -9.90 3.04
N LEU A 429 -15.41 -8.67 2.83
CA LEU A 429 -16.63 -8.17 3.46
C LEU A 429 -17.85 -9.01 3.05
N CYS A 430 -17.99 -9.32 1.77
CA CYS A 430 -19.09 -10.15 1.28
C CYS A 430 -19.06 -11.55 1.90
N GLY A 431 -17.88 -12.17 2.00
CA GLY A 431 -17.69 -13.46 2.66
C GLY A 431 -18.01 -13.42 4.15
N LYS A 432 -17.69 -12.31 4.84
CA LYS A 432 -18.07 -12.10 6.24
C LYS A 432 -19.58 -11.93 6.42
N GLU A 433 -20.24 -11.26 5.47
CA GLU A 433 -21.70 -11.05 5.46
C GLU A 433 -22.49 -12.26 4.92
N GLY A 434 -21.82 -13.22 4.29
CA GLY A 434 -22.45 -14.39 3.67
C GLY A 434 -23.20 -14.08 2.38
N VAL A 435 -22.83 -13.01 1.68
CA VAL A 435 -23.47 -12.54 0.44
C VAL A 435 -22.58 -12.76 -0.78
N ASP A 436 -23.19 -12.84 -1.96
CA ASP A 436 -22.45 -12.97 -3.21
C ASP A 436 -21.74 -11.64 -3.58
N PRO A 437 -20.43 -11.65 -3.90
CA PRO A 437 -19.71 -10.44 -4.26
C PRO A 437 -20.18 -9.78 -5.56
N VAL A 438 -20.57 -10.55 -6.57
CA VAL A 438 -21.00 -9.99 -7.87
C VAL A 438 -22.34 -9.28 -7.69
N GLU A 439 -23.31 -9.94 -7.05
CA GLU A 439 -24.63 -9.37 -6.77
C GLU A 439 -24.52 -8.11 -5.90
N SER A 440 -23.74 -8.19 -4.82
CA SER A 440 -23.53 -7.07 -3.89
C SER A 440 -22.86 -5.88 -4.59
N PHE A 441 -21.88 -6.12 -5.45
CA PHE A 441 -21.23 -5.06 -6.23
C PHE A 441 -22.23 -4.38 -7.15
N ARG A 442 -23.01 -5.14 -7.91
CA ARG A 442 -24.01 -4.60 -8.83
C ARG A 442 -25.10 -3.81 -8.08
N GLU A 443 -25.50 -4.26 -6.89
CA GLU A 443 -26.41 -3.52 -6.01
C GLU A 443 -25.81 -2.17 -5.58
N ASP A 444 -24.58 -2.18 -5.06
CA ASP A 444 -23.91 -0.97 -4.59
C ASP A 444 -23.66 0.02 -5.74
N VAL A 445 -23.34 -0.46 -6.95
CA VAL A 445 -23.24 0.38 -8.15
C VAL A 445 -24.59 0.99 -8.55
N ARG A 446 -25.67 0.20 -8.59
CA ARG A 446 -27.00 0.75 -8.87
C ARG A 446 -27.37 1.86 -7.88
N ARG A 447 -27.08 1.65 -6.59
CA ARG A 447 -27.44 2.61 -5.53
C ARG A 447 -26.56 3.86 -5.51
N CYS A 448 -25.26 3.73 -5.79
CA CYS A 448 -24.28 4.79 -5.50
C CYS A 448 -23.55 5.35 -6.73
N TRP A 449 -23.85 4.86 -7.94
CA TRP A 449 -23.32 5.38 -9.20
C TRP A 449 -24.41 6.01 -10.06
N THR A 450 -24.05 6.98 -10.89
CA THR A 450 -24.97 7.59 -11.86
C THR A 450 -24.54 7.30 -13.29
N GLY A 451 -25.43 6.68 -14.06
CA GLY A 451 -25.20 6.39 -15.47
C GLY A 451 -24.41 5.10 -15.69
N ASP A 452 -24.02 4.84 -16.94
CA ASP A 452 -23.43 3.56 -17.31
C ASP A 452 -22.02 3.38 -16.76
N VAL A 453 -21.67 2.16 -16.37
CA VAL A 453 -20.27 1.75 -16.24
C VAL A 453 -19.74 1.58 -17.66
N LYS A 454 -19.03 2.59 -18.15
CA LYS A 454 -18.68 2.67 -19.58
C LYS A 454 -17.46 1.82 -19.90
N GLY A 455 -17.52 1.11 -21.03
CA GLY A 455 -16.35 0.55 -21.71
C GLY A 455 -15.60 1.57 -22.58
N PRO A 456 -14.72 1.11 -23.49
CA PRO A 456 -14.33 -0.29 -23.68
C PRO A 456 -13.58 -0.84 -22.45
N PHE A 457 -13.83 -2.10 -22.10
CA PHE A 457 -13.20 -2.72 -20.92
C PHE A 457 -11.91 -3.44 -21.27
N ASN A 458 -10.87 -3.25 -20.47
CA ASN A 458 -9.67 -4.07 -20.51
C ASN A 458 -9.90 -5.35 -19.71
N VAL A 459 -10.58 -6.32 -20.34
CA VAL A 459 -10.99 -7.58 -19.71
C VAL A 459 -9.81 -8.31 -19.06
N SER A 460 -8.66 -8.36 -19.74
CA SER A 460 -7.46 -9.03 -19.23
C SER A 460 -6.92 -8.36 -17.94
N ALA A 461 -6.79 -7.03 -17.93
CA ALA A 461 -6.31 -6.33 -16.74
C ALA A 461 -7.30 -6.38 -15.58
N ARG A 462 -8.61 -6.22 -15.87
CA ARG A 462 -9.68 -6.35 -14.88
C ARG A 462 -9.71 -7.75 -14.26
N GLU A 463 -9.61 -8.79 -15.08
CA GLU A 463 -9.56 -10.17 -14.62
C GLU A 463 -8.32 -10.44 -13.76
N LYS A 464 -7.15 -9.94 -14.18
CA LYS A 464 -5.92 -10.00 -13.38
C LYS A 464 -6.13 -9.38 -12.00
N ALA A 465 -6.81 -8.23 -11.93
CA ALA A 465 -7.07 -7.55 -10.66
C ALA A 465 -8.11 -8.26 -9.77
N GLY A 466 -9.08 -8.96 -10.34
CA GLY A 466 -10.21 -9.42 -9.52
C GLY A 466 -11.50 -9.61 -10.30
N MET A 467 -11.75 -8.69 -11.22
CA MET A 467 -13.06 -8.42 -11.75
C MET A 467 -13.31 -9.24 -13.01
N THR A 468 -14.19 -10.23 -12.90
CA THR A 468 -14.74 -10.94 -14.06
C THR A 468 -15.75 -10.04 -14.79
N PRO A 469 -16.09 -10.35 -16.05
CA PRO A 469 -17.12 -9.61 -16.81
C PRO A 469 -18.47 -9.47 -16.08
N GLU A 470 -18.85 -10.47 -15.28
CA GLU A 470 -20.09 -10.49 -14.49
C GLU A 470 -20.23 -9.28 -13.54
N PHE A 471 -19.10 -8.75 -13.06
CA PHE A 471 -19.11 -7.54 -12.23
C PHE A 471 -19.66 -6.34 -13.01
N TYR A 472 -19.20 -6.08 -14.23
CA TYR A 472 -19.30 -4.76 -14.86
C TYR A 472 -20.04 -4.73 -16.20
N GLU A 473 -20.25 -5.87 -16.87
CA GLU A 473 -21.00 -5.91 -18.12
C GLU A 473 -22.47 -5.58 -17.88
N ASP A 474 -23.03 -4.80 -18.81
CA ASP A 474 -24.42 -4.32 -18.80
C ASP A 474 -24.83 -3.70 -17.45
N LEU A 475 -23.89 -3.01 -16.80
CA LEU A 475 -24.13 -2.39 -15.49
C LEU A 475 -24.31 -0.87 -15.62
N ARG A 476 -25.39 -0.39 -15.00
CA ARG A 476 -25.75 1.02 -14.94
C ARG A 476 -26.09 1.40 -13.51
N GLY A 477 -25.59 2.57 -13.10
CA GLY A 477 -25.95 3.24 -11.87
C GLY A 477 -27.33 3.91 -11.97
N GLU A 478 -28.11 3.80 -10.91
CA GLU A 478 -29.49 4.30 -10.78
C GLU A 478 -29.58 5.45 -9.78
N ALA A 479 -28.46 5.88 -9.20
CA ALA A 479 -28.43 7.02 -8.28
C ALA A 479 -28.93 8.27 -9.01
N ALA A 480 -29.97 8.89 -8.44
CA ALA A 480 -30.57 10.10 -9.00
C ALA A 480 -29.53 11.22 -9.05
N TRP A 481 -29.33 11.80 -10.24
CA TRP A 481 -28.54 13.01 -10.40
C TRP A 481 -29.32 14.20 -9.82
N ASP A 482 -28.93 14.70 -8.65
CA ASP A 482 -29.65 15.79 -7.98
C ASP A 482 -29.42 17.19 -8.61
N GLY A 483 -28.62 17.28 -9.68
CA GLY A 483 -28.36 18.52 -10.40
C GLY A 483 -27.57 19.57 -9.62
N LYS A 484 -27.34 19.35 -8.32
CA LYS A 484 -26.52 20.18 -7.46
C LYS A 484 -25.19 19.48 -7.28
N ARG A 485 -24.34 19.55 -8.31
CA ARG A 485 -22.88 19.50 -8.06
C ARG A 485 -22.64 20.43 -6.88
N LEU A 486 -22.17 19.90 -5.75
CA LEU A 486 -21.79 20.69 -4.59
C LEU A 486 -20.78 21.71 -5.10
N LYS A 487 -21.25 22.94 -5.36
CA LYS A 487 -20.38 24.05 -5.68
C LYS A 487 -19.44 24.13 -4.49
N TYR A 488 -18.14 23.96 -4.75
CA TYR A 488 -17.07 24.21 -3.80
C TYR A 488 -17.46 25.45 -2.99
N ARG A 489 -17.84 25.24 -1.72
CA ARG A 489 -18.20 26.34 -0.83
C ARG A 489 -16.87 27.01 -0.54
N GLN A 490 -16.59 28.09 -1.26
CA GLN A 490 -15.41 28.90 -0.97
C GLN A 490 -15.46 29.24 0.53
N PRO A 491 -14.34 29.15 1.25
CA PRO A 491 -14.28 29.68 2.61
C PRO A 491 -14.74 31.14 2.54
N PRO A 492 -15.54 31.61 3.52
CA PRO A 492 -16.01 32.99 3.52
C PRO A 492 -14.78 33.90 3.39
N GLU A 493 -14.82 34.82 2.42
CA GLU A 493 -13.85 35.90 2.35
C GLU A 493 -13.82 36.54 3.74
N LYS A 494 -12.61 36.63 4.33
CA LYS A 494 -12.44 37.44 5.52
C LYS A 494 -12.85 38.85 5.10
N GLU A 495 -13.98 39.33 5.60
CA GLU A 495 -14.27 40.75 5.60
C GLU A 495 -13.11 41.40 6.35
N GLU A 496 -12.24 42.10 5.61
CA GLU A 496 -11.37 43.10 6.18
C GLU A 496 -12.29 44.14 6.82
N SER A 497 -12.55 43.99 8.11
CA SER A 497 -13.17 45.05 8.89
C SER A 497 -12.15 46.18 8.96
N ASP A 498 -12.35 47.23 8.17
CA ASP A 498 -11.81 48.56 8.40
C ASP A 498 -12.37 49.09 9.73
N ALA A 499 -11.85 48.56 10.84
CA ALA A 499 -12.03 49.15 12.16
C ALA A 499 -11.08 50.35 12.26
N ALA A 500 -11.54 51.49 11.78
CA ALA A 500 -10.94 52.77 12.09
C ALA A 500 -10.92 52.96 13.61
N VAL A 501 -9.75 52.74 14.21
CA VAL A 501 -9.48 53.09 15.61
C VAL A 501 -9.37 54.61 15.69
N ASN A 502 -10.47 55.28 16.04
CA ASN A 502 -10.41 56.67 16.50
C ASN A 502 -9.77 56.69 17.89
N VAL A 503 -8.51 57.13 17.95
CA VAL A 503 -7.84 57.44 19.21
C VAL A 503 -8.19 58.87 19.60
N GLU A 504 -9.14 59.04 20.53
CA GLU A 504 -9.34 60.31 21.23
C GLU A 504 -8.20 60.50 22.25
N TYR A 505 -7.34 61.50 22.02
CA TYR A 505 -6.45 62.01 23.06
C TYR A 505 -7.18 63.10 23.86
N GLY A 506 -7.62 62.74 25.08
CA GLY A 506 -8.25 63.66 26.02
C GLY A 506 -7.34 64.06 27.18
N LYS A 507 -6.52 65.10 26.97
CA LYS A 507 -6.31 66.31 27.81
C LYS A 507 -4.93 66.94 27.58
#